data_AF-A0A510JI99-F1
#
_entry.id   AF-A0A510JI99-F1
#
_cell.length_a   1.000
_cell.length_b   1.000
_cell.length_c   1.000
_cell.angle_alpha   90.00
_cell.angle_beta   90.00
_cell.angle_gamma   90.00
#
_symmetry.space_group_name_H-M   'P 1'
#
loop_
_entity.id
_entity.type
_entity.pdbx_description
1 polymer ?
#
loop_
_entity_poly.entity_id
_entity_poly.type
_entity_poly.pdbx_seq_one_letter_code
_entity_poly.pdbx_strand_id
1 'polypeptide(L)'
;MLTGEIELKPVLEVLKTYNQENTLKLKFKENIEIETTFNHEFMTSDGEWITAEELDLETKVYTLTGEIISLEAKEITRNVNPKIMYDLEVEDNHNYLITEEDMLVHNGNCPAIAKQVENAVEEAKKLGKKHIKVKLKGYPNVEVLDKLFKKKERN
;
A
#
# COMPACT_ATOMS: atom_id res chain seq x y z
N MET A 1 -2.48 -13.20 -5.07
CA MET A 1 -2.81 -14.18 -4.01
C MET A 1 -1.82 -13.96 -2.89
N LEU A 2 -2.32 -13.57 -1.72
CA LEU A 2 -1.53 -13.64 -0.48
C LEU A 2 -1.31 -15.12 -0.17
N THR A 3 -0.05 -15.50 0.07
CA THR A 3 0.29 -16.88 0.41
C THR A 3 0.01 -17.21 1.87
N GLY A 4 -0.20 -16.18 2.71
CA GLY A 4 -0.26 -16.31 4.17
C GLY A 4 1.12 -16.56 4.80
N GLU A 5 2.18 -16.60 3.99
CA GLU A 5 3.56 -16.76 4.47
C GLU A 5 4.12 -15.41 4.93
N ILE A 6 4.74 -15.41 6.10
CA ILE A 6 5.39 -14.24 6.69
C ILE A 6 6.89 -14.38 6.41
N GLU A 7 7.50 -13.34 5.85
CA GLU A 7 8.92 -13.33 5.54
C GLU A 7 9.56 -11.98 5.86
N LEU A 8 10.84 -12.01 6.22
CA LEU A 8 11.64 -10.80 6.37
C LEU A 8 12.13 -10.36 5.00
N LYS A 9 11.86 -9.10 4.65
CA LYS A 9 12.34 -8.47 3.41
C LYS A 9 13.20 -7.25 3.71
N PRO A 10 14.24 -6.97 2.88
CA PRO A 10 14.99 -5.73 2.97
C PRO A 10 14.09 -4.50 2.80
N VAL A 11 14.31 -3.50 3.66
CA VAL A 11 13.83 -2.13 3.43
C VAL A 11 14.77 -1.49 2.41
N LEU A 12 14.24 -1.13 1.25
CA LEU A 12 14.98 -0.50 0.17
C LEU A 12 15.12 1.01 0.38
N GLU A 13 14.07 1.64 0.90
CA GLU A 13 14.03 3.08 1.14
C GLU A 13 13.09 3.43 2.30
N VAL A 14 13.46 4.45 3.07
CA VAL A 14 12.56 5.11 4.03
C VAL A 14 12.09 6.41 3.40
N LEU A 15 10.80 6.48 3.10
CA LEU A 15 10.17 7.66 2.52
C LEU A 15 9.77 8.61 3.64
N LYS A 16 10.11 9.89 3.46
CA LYS A 16 9.77 10.97 4.39
C LYS A 16 9.03 12.06 3.63
N THR A 17 7.75 12.23 3.93
CA THR A 17 6.87 13.17 3.23
C THR A 17 6.38 14.26 4.16
N TYR A 18 6.44 15.51 3.72
CA TYR A 18 5.78 16.63 4.41
C TYR A 18 4.36 16.74 3.88
N ASN A 19 3.39 16.32 4.67
CA ASN A 19 1.98 16.38 4.32
C ASN A 19 1.31 17.61 4.95
N GLN A 20 0.71 18.47 4.12
CA GLN A 20 -0.13 19.59 4.56
C GLN A 20 -1.63 19.34 4.30
N GLU A 21 -1.96 18.25 3.62
CA GLU A 21 -3.35 17.87 3.37
C GLU A 21 -3.98 17.26 4.62
N ASN A 22 -5.29 17.05 4.58
CA ASN A 22 -5.98 16.35 5.65
C ASN A 22 -5.46 14.91 5.77
N THR A 23 -5.55 14.36 6.97
CA THR A 23 -5.24 12.96 7.29
C THR A 23 -6.45 12.31 7.97
N LEU A 24 -6.39 10.99 8.14
CA LEU A 24 -7.36 10.23 8.90
C LEU A 24 -6.70 9.73 10.18
N LYS A 25 -7.33 10.01 11.32
CA LYS A 25 -7.03 9.35 12.58
C LYS A 25 -7.98 8.16 12.72
N LEU A 26 -7.41 6.96 12.70
CA LEU A 26 -8.09 5.69 12.88
C LEU A 26 -7.82 5.19 14.28
N LYS A 27 -8.88 4.85 15.00
CA LYS A 27 -8.78 4.17 16.29
C LYS A 27 -9.36 2.78 16.15
N PHE A 28 -8.52 1.78 16.38
CA PHE A 28 -8.91 0.38 16.41
C PHE A 28 -9.07 -0.08 17.87
N LYS A 29 -9.62 -1.29 18.05
CA LYS A 29 -9.63 -1.98 19.34
C LYS A 29 -8.21 -2.08 19.93
N GLU A 30 -8.14 -2.42 21.22
CA GLU A 30 -6.87 -2.54 21.96
C GLU A 30 -6.09 -1.22 22.07
N ASN A 31 -6.79 -0.09 21.90
CA ASN A 31 -6.26 1.27 21.97
C ASN A 31 -5.18 1.57 20.91
N ILE A 32 -5.23 0.91 19.76
CA ILE A 32 -4.35 1.21 18.64
C ILE A 32 -4.87 2.46 17.93
N GLU A 33 -4.03 3.48 17.85
CA GLU A 33 -4.31 4.70 17.10
C GLU A 33 -3.29 4.88 15.98
N ILE A 34 -3.79 5.05 14.75
CA ILE A 34 -2.98 5.27 13.55
C ILE A 34 -3.45 6.56 12.91
N GLU A 35 -2.51 7.44 12.54
CA GLU A 35 -2.81 8.58 11.66
C GLU A 35 -2.20 8.30 10.28
N THR A 36 -3.03 8.33 9.24
CA THR A 36 -2.64 7.93 7.88
C THR A 36 -3.24 8.83 6.79
N THR A 37 -2.76 8.71 5.56
CA THR A 37 -3.37 9.35 4.40
C THR A 37 -4.62 8.60 3.97
N PHE A 38 -5.53 9.30 3.26
CA PHE A 38 -6.82 8.74 2.85
C PHE A 38 -6.68 7.49 1.96
N ASN A 39 -5.67 7.47 1.11
CA ASN A 39 -5.41 6.43 0.11
C ASN A 39 -4.55 5.26 0.62
N HIS A 40 -4.11 5.27 1.88
CA HIS A 40 -3.30 4.18 2.40
C HIS A 40 -4.18 2.94 2.59
N GLU A 41 -3.75 1.79 2.09
CA GLU A 41 -4.56 0.58 2.07
C GLU A 41 -4.23 -0.34 3.25
N PHE A 42 -5.28 -0.87 3.88
CA PHE A 42 -5.21 -1.88 4.93
C PHE A 42 -5.73 -3.20 4.38
N MET A 43 -5.11 -4.30 4.78
CA MET A 43 -5.63 -5.64 4.50
C MET A 43 -6.79 -5.93 5.44
N THR A 44 -7.95 -6.25 4.90
CA THR A 44 -9.09 -6.75 5.68
C THR A 44 -8.95 -8.25 5.95
N SER A 45 -9.66 -8.74 6.98
CA SER A 45 -9.60 -10.15 7.39
C SER A 45 -10.15 -11.14 6.34
N ASP A 46 -10.91 -10.67 5.36
CA ASP A 46 -11.41 -11.43 4.22
C ASP A 46 -10.47 -11.41 3.00
N GLY A 47 -9.30 -10.76 3.11
CA GLY A 47 -8.26 -10.78 2.10
C GLY A 47 -8.36 -9.66 1.05
N GLU A 48 -9.10 -8.60 1.33
CA GLU A 48 -9.26 -7.45 0.45
C GLU A 48 -8.38 -6.26 0.90
N TRP A 49 -7.96 -5.43 -0.05
CA TRP A 49 -7.31 -4.16 0.26
C TRP A 49 -8.35 -3.07 0.22
N ILE A 50 -8.51 -2.34 1.33
CA ILE A 50 -9.44 -1.22 1.45
C ILE A 50 -8.65 0.02 1.86
N THR A 51 -8.93 1.15 1.22
CA THR A 51 -8.30 2.42 1.58
C THR A 51 -8.77 2.90 2.95
N ALA A 52 -7.93 3.68 3.64
CA ALA A 52 -8.27 4.24 4.95
C ALA A 52 -9.57 5.05 4.94
N GLU A 53 -9.86 5.74 3.84
CA GLU A 53 -11.11 6.49 3.64
C GLU A 53 -12.33 5.56 3.56
N GLU A 54 -12.21 4.41 2.91
CA GLU A 54 -13.28 3.45 2.67
C GLU A 54 -13.50 2.46 3.83
N LEU A 55 -12.61 2.41 4.82
CA LEU A 55 -12.79 1.57 6.00
C LEU A 55 -14.04 2.01 6.80
N ASP A 56 -15.01 1.12 6.94
CA ASP A 56 -16.18 1.33 7.79
C ASP A 56 -15.92 0.93 9.24
N LEU A 57 -16.72 1.47 10.16
CA LEU A 57 -16.68 1.02 11.56
C LEU A 57 -16.97 -0.48 11.66
N GLU A 58 -16.37 -1.13 12.64
CA GLU A 58 -16.36 -2.59 12.82
C GLU A 58 -15.66 -3.37 11.68
N THR A 59 -15.12 -2.70 10.65
CA THR A 59 -14.26 -3.36 9.65
C THR A 59 -13.05 -3.94 10.34
N LYS A 60 -12.75 -5.17 9.96
CA LYS A 60 -11.79 -6.07 10.58
C LYS A 60 -10.54 -6.12 9.73
N VAL A 61 -9.41 -5.67 10.27
CA VAL A 61 -8.12 -5.68 9.57
C VAL A 61 -7.27 -6.88 9.98
N TYR A 62 -6.41 -7.31 9.07
CA TYR A 62 -5.54 -8.45 9.25
C TYR A 62 -4.34 -8.11 10.14
N THR A 63 -4.06 -8.99 11.09
CA THR A 63 -2.85 -8.99 11.94
C THR A 63 -2.13 -10.33 11.80
N LEU A 64 -0.82 -10.36 12.11
CA LEU A 64 -0.07 -11.62 12.06
C LEU A 64 -0.53 -12.68 13.07
N THR A 65 -1.00 -12.26 14.24
CA THR A 65 -1.47 -13.20 15.27
C THR A 65 -2.80 -13.87 14.90
N GLY A 66 -3.42 -13.43 13.79
CA GLY A 66 -4.78 -13.81 13.42
C GLY A 66 -5.84 -13.13 14.29
N GLU A 67 -5.43 -12.19 15.15
CA GLU A 67 -6.33 -11.41 15.99
C GLU A 67 -6.96 -10.29 15.18
N ILE A 68 -8.27 -10.41 15.01
CA ILE A 68 -8.99 -9.51 14.14
C ILE A 68 -9.31 -8.23 14.90
N ILE A 69 -8.60 -7.14 14.57
CA ILE A 69 -8.82 -5.84 15.23
C ILE A 69 -9.81 -5.02 14.41
N SER A 70 -10.91 -4.62 15.04
CA SER A 70 -11.95 -3.84 14.39
C SER A 70 -11.74 -2.35 14.58
N LEU A 71 -12.08 -1.56 13.56
CA LEU A 71 -12.10 -0.11 13.62
C LEU A 71 -13.22 0.40 14.54
N GLU A 72 -12.88 1.18 15.57
CA GLU A 72 -13.83 1.76 16.53
C GLU A 72 -14.20 3.21 16.20
N ALA A 73 -13.25 3.98 15.64
CA ALA A 73 -13.50 5.36 15.24
C ALA A 73 -12.63 5.78 14.05
N LYS A 74 -13.17 6.70 13.25
CA LYS A 74 -12.50 7.35 12.12
C LYS A 74 -12.78 8.84 12.16
N GLU A 75 -11.72 9.65 12.21
CA GLU A 75 -11.81 11.11 12.27
C GLU A 75 -10.92 11.76 11.21
N ILE A 76 -11.46 12.74 10.48
CA ILE A 76 -10.67 13.58 9.58
C ILE A 76 -9.90 14.60 10.41
N THR A 77 -8.58 14.53 10.34
CA THR A 77 -7.68 15.48 10.97
C THR A 77 -7.28 16.55 9.96
N ARG A 78 -7.63 17.81 10.25
CA ARG A 78 -7.19 18.97 9.47
C ARG A 78 -5.82 19.44 9.95
N ASN A 79 -4.83 19.39 9.06
CA ASN A 79 -3.47 19.78 9.38
C ASN A 79 -3.28 21.29 9.14
N VAL A 80 -3.05 22.05 10.21
CA VAL A 80 -2.79 23.50 10.12
C VAL A 80 -1.33 23.77 9.71
N ASN A 81 -0.42 22.88 10.08
CA ASN A 81 0.99 22.90 9.72
C ASN A 81 1.36 21.58 9.03
N PRO A 82 2.40 21.56 8.17
CA PRO A 82 2.91 20.32 7.61
C PRO A 82 3.30 19.33 8.72
N LYS A 83 2.82 18.10 8.60
CA LYS A 83 3.28 16.96 9.40
C LYS A 83 4.28 16.15 8.58
N ILE A 84 5.24 15.55 9.26
CA ILE A 84 6.13 14.56 8.65
C ILE A 84 5.45 13.21 8.77
N MET A 85 5.23 12.54 7.65
CA MET A 85 4.76 11.16 7.57
C MET A 85 5.88 10.28 7.02
N TYR A 86 5.93 9.05 7.51
CA TYR A 86 6.94 8.05 7.16
C TYR A 86 6.28 6.88 6.47
N ASP A 87 6.95 6.31 5.48
CA ASP A 87 6.55 5.10 4.77
C ASP A 87 7.81 4.29 4.43
N LEU A 88 7.66 3.00 4.14
CA LEU A 88 8.75 2.09 3.80
C LEU A 88 8.53 1.51 2.40
N GLU A 89 9.56 1.57 1.58
CA GLU A 89 9.63 0.75 0.37
C GLU A 89 10.33 -0.57 0.73
N VAL A 90 9.60 -1.67 0.67
CA VAL A 90 10.08 -3.02 1.02
C VAL A 90 10.20 -3.87 -0.25
N GLU A 91 11.25 -4.67 -0.34
CA GLU A 91 11.52 -5.51 -1.50
C GLU A 91 10.40 -6.53 -1.79
N ASP A 92 10.07 -6.68 -3.09
CA ASP A 92 9.10 -7.60 -3.70
C ASP A 92 7.62 -7.44 -3.31
N ASN A 93 7.32 -7.42 -2.02
CA ASN A 93 5.96 -7.59 -1.50
C ASN A 93 5.18 -6.28 -1.47
N HIS A 94 5.88 -5.15 -1.34
CA HIS A 94 5.30 -3.80 -1.24
C HIS A 94 4.20 -3.67 -0.17
N ASN A 95 4.28 -4.51 0.86
CA ASN A 95 3.46 -4.48 2.06
C ASN A 95 4.36 -4.76 3.26
N TYR A 96 3.94 -4.27 4.42
CA TYR A 96 4.68 -4.45 5.66
C TYR A 96 3.73 -4.31 6.85
N LEU A 97 4.24 -4.72 8.01
CA LEU A 97 3.50 -4.73 9.26
C LEU A 97 3.81 -3.48 10.04
N ILE A 98 2.78 -2.91 10.65
CA ILE A 98 2.87 -1.75 11.54
C ILE A 98 2.27 -2.12 12.90
N THR A 99 2.54 -1.27 13.90
CA THR A 99 2.09 -1.40 15.29
C THR A 99 2.63 -2.64 16.01
N GLU A 100 2.33 -2.78 17.30
CA GLU A 100 2.72 -3.95 18.10
C GLU A 100 1.85 -5.17 17.80
N GLU A 101 0.66 -4.97 17.22
CA GLU A 101 -0.27 -6.03 16.82
C GLU A 101 -0.10 -6.43 15.35
N ASP A 102 1.01 -6.06 14.72
CA ASP A 102 1.38 -6.47 13.37
C ASP A 102 0.27 -6.30 12.31
N MET A 103 -0.32 -5.10 12.22
CA MET A 103 -1.34 -4.77 11.22
C MET A 103 -0.71 -4.67 9.83
N LEU A 104 -1.31 -5.34 8.83
CA LEU A 104 -0.76 -5.37 7.46
C LEU A 104 -1.25 -4.21 6.59
N VAL A 105 -0.30 -3.44 6.06
CA VAL A 105 -0.56 -2.30 5.17
C VAL A 105 0.17 -2.43 3.84
N HIS A 106 -0.35 -1.78 2.79
CA HIS A 106 0.25 -1.77 1.46
C HIS A 106 0.83 -0.39 1.11
N ASN A 107 1.98 -0.38 0.45
CA ASN A 107 2.56 0.84 -0.09
C ASN A 107 1.80 1.23 -1.38
N GLY A 108 0.71 1.96 -1.20
CA GLY A 108 -0.27 2.29 -2.24
C GLY A 108 0.21 3.21 -3.36
N ASN A 109 1.47 3.65 -3.37
CA ASN A 109 1.99 4.53 -4.41
C ASN A 109 3.40 4.12 -4.85
N CYS A 110 3.55 2.86 -5.22
CA CYS A 110 4.86 2.29 -5.48
C CYS A 110 5.50 2.79 -6.80
N PRO A 111 6.63 3.52 -6.76
CA PRO A 111 7.46 3.79 -7.93
C PRO A 111 8.01 2.51 -8.57
N ALA A 112 7.94 1.37 -7.88
CA ALA A 112 8.44 0.10 -8.39
C ALA A 112 7.64 -0.44 -9.58
N ILE A 113 6.35 -0.09 -9.79
CA ILE A 113 5.70 -0.43 -11.08
C ILE A 113 6.44 0.27 -12.20
N ALA A 114 6.62 1.58 -12.08
CA ALA A 114 7.28 2.37 -13.11
C ALA A 114 8.65 1.79 -13.40
N LYS A 115 9.41 1.44 -12.35
CA LYS A 115 10.73 0.80 -12.46
C LYS A 115 10.70 -0.60 -13.06
N GLN A 116 9.75 -1.46 -12.68
CA GLN A 116 9.58 -2.80 -13.27
C GLN A 116 9.22 -2.72 -14.75
N VAL A 117 8.36 -1.77 -15.13
CA VAL A 117 7.99 -1.50 -16.53
C VAL A 117 9.17 -0.91 -17.31
N GLU A 118 9.90 0.04 -16.75
CA GLU A 118 11.09 0.64 -17.37
C GLU A 118 12.17 -0.42 -17.64
N ASN A 119 12.49 -1.24 -16.64
CA ASN A 119 13.45 -2.34 -16.77
C ASN A 119 13.03 -3.32 -17.87
N ALA A 120 11.75 -3.71 -17.90
CA ALA A 120 11.24 -4.61 -18.93
C ALA A 120 11.31 -3.99 -20.35
N VAL A 121 11.04 -2.68 -20.47
CA VAL A 121 11.16 -1.95 -21.74
C VAL A 121 12.62 -1.87 -22.20
N GLU A 122 13.56 -1.60 -21.29
CA GLU A 122 14.99 -1.58 -21.63
C GLU A 122 15.50 -2.95 -22.08
N GLU A 123 15.09 -4.03 -21.39
CA GLU A 123 15.47 -5.39 -21.75
C GLU A 123 14.91 -5.79 -23.12
N ALA A 124 13.67 -5.43 -23.41
CA ALA A 124 13.07 -5.69 -24.71
C ALA A 124 13.72 -4.91 -25.85
N LYS A 125 14.15 -3.65 -25.60
CA LYS A 125 14.95 -2.88 -26.55
C LYS A 125 16.26 -3.60 -26.85
N LYS A 126 16.97 -4.12 -25.83
CA LYS A 126 18.19 -4.93 -26.01
C LYS A 126 17.93 -6.20 -26.83
N LEU A 127 16.75 -6.81 -26.67
CA LEU A 127 16.35 -8.04 -27.37
C LEU A 127 15.65 -7.79 -28.72
N GLY A 128 15.49 -6.54 -29.16
CA GLY A 128 14.81 -6.18 -30.41
C GLY A 128 13.32 -6.54 -30.46
N LYS A 129 12.67 -6.75 -29.31
CA LYS A 129 11.25 -7.14 -29.24
C LYS A 129 10.35 -5.91 -29.31
N LYS A 130 9.37 -5.94 -30.23
CA LYS A 130 8.32 -4.89 -30.35
C LYS A 130 7.19 -5.04 -29.32
N HIS A 131 6.98 -6.24 -28.78
CA HIS A 131 5.93 -6.54 -27.82
C HIS A 131 6.52 -7.34 -26.65
N ILE A 132 6.10 -6.99 -25.43
CA ILE A 132 6.62 -7.57 -24.20
C ILE A 132 5.42 -7.88 -23.30
N LYS A 133 5.39 -9.10 -22.75
CA LYS A 133 4.47 -9.41 -21.65
C LYS A 133 5.22 -9.15 -20.35
N VAL A 134 4.81 -8.14 -19.62
CA VAL A 134 5.37 -7.83 -18.30
C VAL A 134 4.49 -8.50 -17.25
N LYS A 135 5.08 -9.35 -16.41
CA LYS A 135 4.41 -9.89 -15.22
C LYS A 135 4.92 -9.09 -14.02
N LEU A 136 4.10 -8.17 -13.54
CA LEU A 136 4.42 -7.34 -12.38
C LEU A 136 4.34 -8.19 -11.12
N LYS A 137 5.35 -8.11 -10.25
CA LYS A 137 5.35 -8.74 -8.94
C LYS A 137 4.84 -7.76 -7.88
N GLY A 138 4.18 -8.29 -6.86
CA GLY A 138 3.75 -7.53 -5.68
C GLY A 138 2.47 -6.70 -5.82
N TYR A 139 1.76 -6.78 -6.96
CA TYR A 139 0.49 -6.05 -7.13
C TYR A 139 -0.73 -6.95 -6.95
N PRO A 140 -1.56 -6.70 -5.92
CA PRO A 140 -2.78 -7.44 -5.69
C PRO A 140 -3.94 -6.97 -6.59
N ASN A 141 -3.89 -5.73 -7.12
CA ASN A 141 -5.03 -5.15 -7.82
C ASN A 141 -4.78 -4.89 -9.33
N VAL A 142 -5.41 -5.70 -10.18
CA VAL A 142 -5.30 -5.64 -11.64
C VAL A 142 -5.99 -4.39 -12.21
N GLU A 143 -6.99 -3.83 -11.52
CA GLU A 143 -7.73 -2.65 -12.01
C GLU A 143 -6.90 -1.36 -12.02
N VAL A 144 -5.97 -1.20 -11.08
CA VAL A 144 -5.06 -0.05 -11.01
C VAL A 144 -4.08 -0.09 -12.19
N LEU A 145 -3.60 -1.29 -12.54
CA LEU A 145 -2.74 -1.51 -13.70
C LEU A 145 -3.45 -1.16 -15.00
N ASP A 146 -4.70 -1.60 -15.16
CA ASP A 146 -5.52 -1.29 -16.33
C ASP A 146 -5.73 0.22 -16.50
N LYS A 147 -5.93 0.98 -15.41
CA LYS A 147 -6.05 2.45 -15.46
C LYS A 147 -4.72 3.12 -15.83
N LEU A 148 -3.59 2.65 -15.30
CA LEU A 148 -2.25 3.17 -15.60
C LEU A 148 -1.85 2.93 -17.06
N PHE A 149 -2.07 1.72 -17.59
CA PHE A 149 -1.80 1.40 -18.99
C PHE A 149 -2.69 2.22 -19.94
N LYS A 150 -3.99 2.34 -19.63
CA LYS A 150 -4.92 3.18 -20.40
C LYS A 150 -4.58 4.67 -20.39
N LYS A 151 -3.85 5.17 -19.37
CA LYS A 151 -3.39 6.57 -19.30
C LYS A 151 -2.12 6.78 -20.14
N LYS A 152 -1.24 5.78 -20.22
CA LYS A 152 0.03 5.84 -20.96
C LYS A 152 -0.15 5.70 -22.48
N GLU A 153 -1.21 5.04 -22.95
CA GLU A 153 -1.57 4.97 -24.38
C GLU A 153 -2.18 6.26 -24.94
N ARG A 154 -2.51 7.24 -24.08
CA ARG A 154 -3.12 8.52 -24.48
C ARG A 154 -2.14 9.70 -24.58
N ASN A 155 -0.87 9.48 -24.28
CA ASN A 155 0.22 10.45 -24.41
C ASN A 155 1.23 9.98 -25.45
#